data_AF-A0A2E0QSE0-F1
#
_entry.id   AF-A0A2E0QSE0-F1
#
_cell.length_a   1.000
_cell.length_b   1.000
_cell.length_c   1.000
_cell.angle_alpha   90.00
_cell.angle_beta   90.00
_cell.angle_gamma   90.00
#
_symmetry.space_group_name_H-M   'P 1'
#
loop_
_entity.id
_entity.type
_entity.pdbx_description
1 polymer ?
#
loop_
_entity_poly.entity_id
_entity_poly.type
_entity_poly.pdbx_seq_one_letter_code
_entity_poly.pdbx_strand_id
1 'polypeptide(L)'
;MQSIANPRHISLMAQTTHYVPRISRPIVAALFHQAKIDRTNMVRLVNRLLEDSLRGTPGWQRAERDWPELAVLGSRDQPTC
;
A
#
# COMPACT_ATOMS: atom_id res chain seq x y z
N MET A 1 51.87 -22.68 -12.68
CA MET A 1 50.41 -22.88 -12.88
C MET A 1 49.70 -22.10 -11.79
N GLN A 2 49.21 -20.90 -12.10
CA GLN A 2 48.65 -19.96 -11.11
C GLN A 2 47.18 -20.32 -10.85
N SER A 3 46.84 -20.63 -9.59
CA SER A 3 45.47 -20.90 -9.15
C SER A 3 44.80 -19.57 -8.77
N ILE A 4 43.91 -19.08 -9.62
CA ILE A 4 43.10 -17.88 -9.35
C ILE A 4 41.84 -18.35 -8.64
N ALA A 5 41.87 -18.45 -7.31
CA ALA A 5 40.66 -18.49 -6.53
C ALA A 5 40.07 -17.07 -6.56
N ASN A 6 39.09 -16.84 -7.44
CA ASN A 6 38.27 -15.63 -7.44
C ASN A 6 37.30 -15.71 -6.25
N PRO A 7 37.47 -14.93 -5.17
CA PRO A 7 36.46 -14.87 -4.14
C PRO A 7 35.27 -14.13 -4.75
N ARG A 8 34.24 -14.90 -5.15
CA ARG A 8 32.92 -14.35 -5.44
C ARG A 8 32.53 -13.50 -4.25
N HIS A 9 32.56 -12.18 -4.46
CA HIS A 9 32.02 -11.19 -3.57
C HIS A 9 30.55 -11.58 -3.32
N ILE A 10 30.32 -12.30 -2.21
CA ILE A 10 28.98 -12.55 -1.72
C ILE A 10 28.49 -11.17 -1.31
N SER A 11 27.79 -10.51 -2.24
CA SER A 11 26.93 -9.41 -1.91
C SER A 11 25.91 -10.01 -0.95
N LEU A 12 26.16 -9.86 0.35
CA LEU A 12 25.18 -10.12 1.38
C LEU A 12 24.05 -9.16 1.03
N MET A 13 23.06 -9.67 0.29
CA MET A 13 21.88 -8.90 -0.03
C MET A 13 21.35 -8.45 1.31
N ALA A 14 21.42 -7.16 1.59
CA ALA A 14 20.69 -6.57 2.69
C ALA A 14 19.22 -6.86 2.39
N GLN A 15 18.75 -8.01 2.86
CA GLN A 15 17.37 -8.42 2.79
C GLN A 15 16.63 -7.41 3.64
N THR A 16 16.19 -6.34 3.01
CA THR A 16 15.39 -5.35 3.68
C THR A 16 14.08 -6.08 3.94
N THR A 17 13.85 -6.49 5.18
CA THR A 17 12.62 -7.12 5.69
C THR A 17 11.48 -6.10 5.71
N HIS A 18 11.36 -5.29 4.67
CA HIS A 18 10.18 -4.47 4.47
C HIS A 18 9.13 -5.36 3.84
N TYR A 19 8.01 -5.49 4.54
CA TYR A 19 6.83 -6.10 3.97
C TYR A 19 6.42 -5.30 2.73
N VAL A 20 6.64 -5.90 1.56
CA VAL A 20 6.08 -5.41 0.31
C VAL A 20 4.79 -6.18 0.07
N PRO A 21 3.61 -5.55 0.23
CA PRO A 21 2.35 -6.22 -0.08
C PRO A 21 2.36 -6.63 -1.55
N ARG A 22 2.28 -7.94 -1.80
CA ARG A 22 2.17 -8.48 -3.15
C ARG A 22 0.73 -8.36 -3.64
N ILE A 23 0.39 -7.22 -4.22
CA ILE A 23 -0.89 -7.04 -4.92
C ILE A 23 -0.80 -7.75 -6.28
N SER A 24 -1.82 -8.54 -6.62
CA SER A 24 -1.83 -9.29 -7.88
C SER A 24 -1.94 -8.36 -9.10
N ARG A 25 -1.28 -8.73 -10.22
CA ARG A 25 -1.31 -7.94 -11.47
C ARG A 25 -2.73 -7.66 -11.99
N PRO A 26 -3.71 -8.59 -11.92
CA PRO A 26 -5.08 -8.31 -12.34
C PRO A 26 -5.74 -7.20 -11.53
N ILE A 27 -5.51 -7.14 -10.21
CA ILE A 27 -6.06 -6.10 -9.35
C ILE A 27 -5.46 -4.74 -9.71
N VAL A 28 -4.13 -4.67 -9.92
CA VAL A 28 -3.46 -3.44 -10.35
C VAL A 28 -4.01 -2.94 -11.68
N ALA A 29 -4.23 -3.84 -12.66
CA ALA A 29 -4.82 -3.48 -13.93
C ALA A 29 -6.26 -2.94 -13.77
N ALA A 30 -7.08 -3.61 -12.97
CA ALA A 30 -8.45 -3.16 -12.69
C ALA A 30 -8.47 -1.78 -12.03
N LEU A 31 -7.63 -1.55 -11.01
CA LEU A 31 -7.49 -0.25 -10.34
C LEU A 31 -7.07 0.86 -11.30
N PHE A 32 -6.13 0.57 -12.21
CA PHE A 32 -5.69 1.54 -13.21
C PHE A 32 -6.82 1.93 -14.18
N HIS A 33 -7.55 0.96 -14.71
CA HIS A 33 -8.65 1.23 -15.63
C HIS A 33 -9.82 1.94 -14.94
N GLN A 34 -10.17 1.52 -13.73
CA GLN A 34 -11.24 2.14 -12.95
C GLN A 34 -10.90 3.60 -12.60
N ALA A 35 -9.68 3.87 -12.13
CA ALA A 35 -9.23 5.23 -11.82
C ALA A 35 -9.30 6.15 -13.05
N LYS A 36 -8.98 5.62 -14.24
CA LYS A 36 -9.15 6.35 -15.51
C LYS A 36 -10.61 6.66 -15.83
N ILE A 37 -11.52 5.70 -15.66
CA ILE A 37 -12.97 5.90 -15.88
C ILE A 37 -13.50 6.99 -14.94
N ASP A 38 -13.11 6.91 -13.67
CA ASP A 38 -13.56 7.83 -12.61
C ASP A 38 -12.83 9.18 -12.62
N ARG A 39 -11.84 9.36 -13.51
CA ARG A 39 -10.97 10.54 -13.60
C ARG A 39 -10.32 10.91 -12.26
N THR A 40 -9.92 9.89 -11.50
CA THR A 40 -9.18 10.05 -10.24
C THR A 40 -7.80 9.40 -10.34
N ASN A 41 -6.94 9.64 -9.36
CA ASN A 41 -5.69 8.90 -9.27
C ASN A 41 -5.93 7.57 -8.54
N MET A 42 -5.10 6.57 -8.88
CA MET A 42 -5.26 5.21 -8.36
C MET A 42 -5.15 5.15 -6.83
N VAL A 43 -4.35 6.01 -6.21
CA VAL A 43 -4.16 6.05 -4.76
C VAL A 43 -5.44 6.48 -4.06
N ARG A 44 -6.12 7.53 -4.54
CA ARG A 44 -7.41 7.99 -3.99
C ARG A 44 -8.49 6.92 -4.15
N LEU A 45 -8.52 6.25 -5.31
CA LEU A 45 -9.43 5.12 -5.53
C LEU A 45 -9.18 4.00 -4.52
N VAL A 46 -7.92 3.60 -4.33
CA VAL A 46 -7.55 2.55 -3.37
C VAL A 46 -7.94 2.94 -1.95
N ASN A 47 -7.63 4.16 -1.52
CA ASN A 47 -8.01 4.63 -0.18
C ASN A 47 -9.52 4.56 0.02
N ARG A 48 -10.31 5.08 -0.91
CA ARG A 48 -11.77 5.01 -0.85
C ARG A 48 -12.27 3.58 -0.77
N LEU A 49 -11.78 2.69 -1.64
CA LEU A 49 -12.19 1.28 -1.65
C LEU A 49 -11.86 0.59 -0.32
N LEU A 50 -10.69 0.87 0.25
CA LEU A 50 -10.25 0.31 1.52
C LEU A 50 -11.06 0.88 2.69
N GLU A 51 -11.30 2.19 2.72
CA GLU A 51 -12.15 2.84 3.73
C GLU A 51 -13.56 2.27 3.70
N ASP A 52 -14.19 2.21 2.53
CA ASP A 52 -15.54 1.66 2.35
C ASP A 52 -15.62 0.19 2.79
N SER A 53 -14.55 -0.59 2.55
CA SER A 53 -14.50 -2.03 2.90
C SER A 53 -14.15 -2.29 4.36
N LEU A 54 -13.35 -1.42 4.99
CA LEU A 54 -12.84 -1.62 6.35
C LEU A 54 -13.64 -0.86 7.40
N ARG A 55 -14.37 0.19 7.02
CA ARG A 55 -15.17 0.99 7.97
C ARG A 55 -16.15 0.08 8.72
N GLY A 56 -16.16 0.20 10.04
CA GLY A 56 -17.01 -0.62 10.93
C GLY A 56 -16.47 -2.03 11.22
N THR A 57 -15.38 -2.47 10.57
CA THR A 57 -14.71 -3.72 10.96
C THR A 57 -14.06 -3.61 12.33
N PRO A 58 -13.84 -4.73 13.07
CA PRO A 58 -13.12 -4.70 14.34
C PRO A 58 -11.70 -4.13 14.22
N GLY A 59 -11.05 -4.32 13.06
CA GLY A 59 -9.74 -3.74 12.78
C GLY A 59 -9.78 -2.21 12.73
N TRP A 60 -10.80 -1.65 12.09
CA TRP A 60 -11.02 -0.21 12.03
C TRP A 60 -11.31 0.38 13.41
N GLN A 61 -12.22 -0.24 14.17
CA GLN A 61 -12.57 0.20 15.54
C GLN A 61 -11.34 0.18 16.46
N ARG A 62 -10.49 -0.85 16.33
CA ARG A 62 -9.24 -0.93 17.07
C ARG A 62 -8.28 0.19 16.67
N ALA A 63 -8.15 0.47 15.38
CA ALA A 63 -7.30 1.56 14.89
C ALA A 63 -7.77 2.93 15.41
N GLU A 64 -9.07 3.20 15.43
CA GLU A 64 -9.63 4.46 15.99
C GLU A 64 -9.34 4.61 17.50
N ARG A 65 -9.38 3.52 18.25
CA ARG A 65 -9.06 3.54 19.69
C ARG A 65 -7.57 3.72 19.94
N ASP A 66 -6.74 2.99 19.20
CA ASP A 66 -5.30 2.95 19.40
C ASP A 66 -4.61 4.21 18.82
N TRP A 67 -5.22 4.87 17.81
CA TRP A 67 -4.77 6.12 17.16
C TRP A 67 -5.93 7.13 16.93
N PRO A 68 -6.38 7.84 17.97
CA PRO A 68 -7.52 8.75 17.88
C PRO A 68 -7.30 9.95 16.93
N GLU A 69 -6.06 10.35 16.66
CA GLU A 69 -5.72 11.40 15.70
C GLU A 69 -6.13 11.04 14.26
N LEU A 70 -6.21 9.76 13.91
CA LEU A 70 -6.64 9.31 12.59
C LEU A 70 -8.14 9.52 12.36
N ALA A 71 -8.94 9.52 13.43
CA ALA A 71 -10.38 9.81 13.36
C ALA A 71 -10.66 11.27 12.96
N VAL A 72 -9.75 12.20 13.29
CA VAL A 72 -9.89 13.63 12.98
C VAL A 72 -9.53 13.94 11.52
N LEU A 73 -8.58 13.19 10.94
CA LEU A 73 -8.14 13.40 9.55
C LEU A 73 -9.18 12.93 8.52
N GLY A 74 -9.99 11.92 8.83
CA GLY A 74 -11.04 11.39 7.95
C GLY A 74 -12.20 12.36 7.67
N SER A 75 -12.25 13.53 8.32
CA SER A 75 -13.31 14.53 8.10
C SER A 75 -12.92 15.65 7.10
N ARG A 76 -11.67 15.72 6.64
CA ARG A 76 -11.17 16.84 5.81
C ARG A 76 -11.11 16.60 4.30
N ASP A 77 -11.30 15.37 3.84
CA ASP A 77 -11.21 15.02 2.41
C ASP A 77 -12.59 14.99 1.72
N GLN A 78 -13.52 15.85 2.14
CA GLN A 78 -14.75 16.09 1.41
C GLN A 78 -14.45 17.06 0.25
N PRO A 79 -14.59 16.65 -1.03
CA PRO A 79 -14.53 17.60 -2.12
C PRO A 79 -15.73 18.54 -1.98
N THR A 80 -15.46 19.82 -1.68
CA THR A 80 -16.42 20.89 -1.94
C THR A 80 -16.72 20.89 -3.43
N CYS A 81 -17.98 20.71 -3.78
CA CYS A 81 -18.48 21.02 -5.12
C CYS A 81 -18.22 22.49 -5.47
#